data_AF-A0A2L0CY17-F1
#
_entry.id   AF-A0A2L0CY17-F1
#
_cell.length_a   1.000
_cell.length_b   1.000
_cell.length_c   1.000
_cell.angle_alpha   90.00
_cell.angle_beta   90.00
_cell.angle_gamma   90.00
#
_symmetry.space_group_name_H-M   'P 1'
#
loop_
_entity.id
_entity.type
_entity.pdbx_description
1 polymer ?
#
loop_
_entity_poly.entity_id
_entity_poly.type
_entity_poly.pdbx_seq_one_letter_code
_entity_poly.pdbx_strand_id
1 'polypeptide(L)'
;VTNPPIDPFREKVVMSLQCPIGPEANILKPDPIQVHRLWLKQPVISIGDLEVLKMTKHRNWSAHVIDTTFPAKEGTQGFLKKLNSICEEAEKASKTNQIVILSDRKAGVEHVPVSSLLSLGAVHHHLIETRNRSKVALVVESAECREVHHICVLLGYG
;
A
#
# COMPACT_ATOMS: atom_id res chain seq x y z
N VAL A 1 0.11 -14.22 32.18
CA VAL A 1 -0.66 -13.41 31.21
C VAL A 1 0.15 -12.17 30.90
N THR A 2 0.49 -11.91 29.64
CA THR A 2 1.52 -10.92 29.26
C THR A 2 0.99 -9.50 29.12
N ASN A 3 -0.25 -9.31 28.67
CA ASN A 3 -0.86 -7.99 28.43
C ASN A 3 -2.40 -8.09 28.29
N PRO A 4 -3.18 -7.19 28.91
CA PRO A 4 -4.65 -7.16 28.78
C PRO A 4 -5.12 -6.48 27.47
N PRO A 5 -6.28 -6.86 26.91
CA PRO A 5 -6.89 -6.17 25.77
C PRO A 5 -7.53 -4.83 26.18
N ILE A 6 -7.65 -3.91 25.22
CA ILE A 6 -8.29 -2.59 25.37
C ILE A 6 -9.76 -2.67 24.91
N ASP A 7 -10.67 -1.98 25.58
CA ASP A 7 -12.07 -1.85 25.16
C ASP A 7 -12.23 -0.78 24.07
N PRO A 8 -12.57 -1.14 22.82
CA PRO A 8 -12.61 -0.19 21.71
C PRO A 8 -13.76 0.82 21.77
N PHE A 9 -14.75 0.61 22.63
CA PHE A 9 -15.89 1.51 22.81
C PHE A 9 -15.70 2.43 24.00
N ARG A 10 -15.35 1.85 25.16
CA ARG A 10 -15.19 2.61 26.41
C ARG A 10 -13.89 3.42 26.43
N GLU A 11 -12.84 2.93 25.78
CA GLU A 11 -11.51 3.54 25.78
C GLU A 11 -11.14 4.14 24.40
N LYS A 12 -12.15 4.47 23.58
CA LYS A 12 -11.92 5.01 22.23
C LYS A 12 -11.02 6.24 22.19
N VAL A 13 -11.01 7.06 23.25
CA VAL A 13 -10.20 8.29 23.34
C VAL A 13 -8.69 8.03 23.31
N VAL A 14 -8.24 6.83 23.69
CA VAL A 14 -6.82 6.45 23.65
C VAL A 14 -6.45 5.69 22.37
N MET A 15 -7.39 5.49 21.44
CA MET A 15 -7.18 4.79 20.18
C MET A 15 -7.24 5.76 18.99
N SER A 16 -6.50 5.44 17.93
CA SER A 16 -6.51 6.21 16.68
C SER A 16 -6.34 5.32 15.47
N LEU A 17 -7.01 5.69 14.38
CA LEU A 17 -6.83 5.10 13.05
C LEU A 17 -6.08 6.04 12.10
N GLN A 18 -5.56 7.17 12.61
CA GLN A 18 -4.85 8.12 11.78
C GLN A 18 -3.61 7.47 11.16
N CYS A 19 -3.45 7.67 9.86
CA CYS A 19 -2.42 7.02 9.07
C CYS A 19 -1.65 8.09 8.29
N PRO A 20 -0.46 8.50 8.78
CA PRO A 20 0.42 9.34 7.99
C PRO A 20 1.05 8.48 6.88
N ILE A 21 0.86 8.86 5.61
CA ILE A 21 1.42 8.14 4.46
C ILE A 21 2.40 9.03 3.69
N GLY A 22 3.34 8.37 3.00
CA GLY A 22 4.36 9.01 2.19
C GLY A 22 5.77 8.86 2.78
N PRO A 23 6.76 9.55 2.20
CA PRO A 23 8.17 9.39 2.53
C PRO A 23 8.47 9.82 3.97
N GLU A 24 9.33 9.06 4.63
CA GLU A 24 9.85 9.34 5.96
C GLU A 24 11.25 9.94 5.87
N ALA A 25 11.43 11.10 6.50
CA ALA A 25 12.73 11.73 6.61
C ALA A 25 13.53 11.14 7.78
N ASN A 26 14.81 11.53 7.91
CA ASN A 26 15.69 11.03 8.95
C ASN A 26 15.15 11.37 10.35
N ILE A 27 14.83 10.35 11.15
CA ILE A 27 14.29 10.52 12.50
C ILE A 27 15.29 11.11 13.50
N LEU A 28 16.60 11.01 13.23
CA LEU A 28 17.65 11.49 14.13
C LEU A 28 17.90 13.00 14.00
N LYS A 29 17.33 13.64 12.97
CA LYS A 29 17.51 15.07 12.69
C LYS A 29 16.13 15.73 12.65
N PRO A 30 15.82 16.61 13.61
CA PRO A 30 14.59 17.42 13.56
C PRO A 30 14.60 18.29 12.30
N ASP A 31 13.61 18.11 11.43
CA ASP A 31 13.52 18.82 10.15
C ASP A 31 12.04 19.04 9.76
N PRO A 32 11.64 20.23 9.28
CA PRO A 32 10.28 20.48 8.79
C PRO A 32 9.80 19.50 7.70
N ILE A 33 10.71 18.89 6.94
CA ILE A 33 10.39 17.86 5.94
C ILE A 33 9.70 16.66 6.59
N GLN A 34 9.92 16.37 7.87
CA GLN A 34 9.27 15.26 8.58
C GLN A 34 7.74 15.40 8.62
N VAL A 35 7.20 16.63 8.58
CA VAL A 35 5.75 16.87 8.53
C VAL A 35 5.19 16.91 7.10
N HIS A 36 6.02 16.59 6.09
CA HIS A 36 5.57 16.58 4.70
C HIS A 36 4.76 15.33 4.29
N ARG A 37 4.23 14.57 5.25
CA ARG A 37 3.40 13.37 5.00
C ARG A 37 1.94 13.75 4.72
N LEU A 38 1.23 12.89 4.01
CA LEU A 38 -0.22 13.02 3.84
C LEU A 38 -0.92 12.38 5.04
N TRP A 39 -1.69 13.18 5.79
CA TRP A 39 -2.33 12.72 7.02
C TRP A 39 -3.75 12.20 6.74
N LEU A 40 -3.92 10.88 6.67
CA LEU A 40 -5.24 10.28 6.52
C LEU A 40 -5.90 10.11 7.89
N LYS A 41 -7.21 10.38 7.95
CA LYS A 41 -8.00 10.17 9.18
C LYS A 41 -8.19 8.69 9.52
N GLN A 42 -8.18 7.84 8.49
CA GLN A 42 -8.34 6.40 8.58
C GLN A 42 -7.65 5.75 7.36
N PRO A 43 -7.31 4.45 7.43
CA PRO A 43 -6.65 3.74 6.33
C PRO A 43 -7.57 3.45 5.13
N VAL A 44 -8.88 3.51 5.32
CA VAL A 44 -9.88 3.25 4.27
C VAL A 44 -10.27 4.55 3.59
N ILE A 45 -9.98 4.65 2.29
CA ILE A 45 -10.26 5.83 1.48
C ILE A 45 -11.33 5.54 0.43
N SER A 46 -12.03 6.59 -0.01
CA SER A 46 -13.02 6.44 -1.09
C SER A 46 -12.33 6.32 -2.45
N ILE A 47 -13.05 5.79 -3.44
CA ILE A 47 -12.57 5.72 -4.82
C ILE A 47 -12.24 7.12 -5.36
N GLY A 48 -13.05 8.12 -5.00
CA GLY A 48 -12.80 9.52 -5.39
C GLY A 48 -11.47 10.04 -4.83
N ASP A 49 -11.19 9.77 -3.55
CA ASP A 49 -9.93 10.15 -2.91
C ASP A 49 -8.73 9.45 -3.56
N LEU A 50 -8.88 8.17 -3.93
CA LEU A 50 -7.85 7.41 -4.63
C LEU A 50 -7.52 8.03 -6.00
N GLU A 51 -8.53 8.44 -6.77
CA GLU A 51 -8.32 9.11 -8.06
C GLU A 51 -7.61 10.47 -7.88
N VAL A 52 -7.88 11.19 -6.79
CA VAL A 52 -7.13 12.41 -6.42
C VAL A 52 -5.67 12.07 -6.12
N LEU A 53 -5.40 10.98 -5.40
CA LEU A 53 -4.02 10.54 -5.12
C LEU A 53 -3.27 10.13 -6.40
N LYS A 54 -3.93 9.44 -7.34
CA LYS A 54 -3.35 9.09 -8.65
C LYS A 54 -2.87 10.32 -9.43
N MET A 55 -3.58 11.44 -9.30
CA MET A 55 -3.28 12.70 -10.00
C MET A 55 -2.50 13.72 -9.15
N THR A 56 -2.02 13.33 -7.96
CA THR A 56 -1.35 14.28 -7.06
C THR A 56 -0.11 14.90 -7.70
N LYS A 57 0.08 16.19 -7.46
CA LYS A 57 1.31 16.94 -7.76
C LYS A 57 1.79 17.76 -6.56
N HIS A 58 1.17 17.54 -5.40
CA HIS A 58 1.47 18.29 -4.20
C HIS A 58 2.91 18.00 -3.77
N ARG A 59 3.73 19.05 -3.57
CA ARG A 59 5.15 18.91 -3.17
C ARG A 59 5.99 18.04 -4.11
N ASN A 60 5.71 18.10 -5.42
CA ASN A 60 6.35 17.28 -6.45
C ASN A 60 6.16 15.78 -6.23
N TRP A 61 5.12 15.38 -5.48
CA TRP A 61 4.77 13.98 -5.36
C TRP A 61 4.15 13.48 -6.65
N SER A 62 4.45 12.23 -6.97
CA SER A 62 3.77 11.49 -8.01
C SER A 62 3.34 10.12 -7.50
N ALA A 63 2.29 9.59 -8.14
CA ALA A 63 1.80 8.25 -7.90
C ALA A 63 2.08 7.36 -9.12
N HIS A 64 2.45 6.11 -8.86
CA HIS A 64 2.60 5.09 -9.88
C HIS A 64 1.63 3.93 -9.61
N VAL A 65 0.82 3.58 -10.61
CA VAL A 65 -0.16 2.49 -10.50
C VAL A 65 0.44 1.23 -11.12
N ILE A 66 0.58 0.19 -10.31
CA ILE A 66 1.05 -1.14 -10.71
C ILE A 66 -0.16 -2.05 -10.84
N ASP A 67 -0.29 -2.63 -12.02
CA ASP A 67 -1.33 -3.61 -12.31
C ASP A 67 -0.95 -4.95 -11.69
N THR A 68 -1.77 -5.47 -10.77
CA THR A 68 -1.56 -6.76 -10.10
C THR A 68 -2.22 -7.93 -10.83
N THR A 69 -2.60 -7.77 -12.10
CA THR A 69 -3.20 -8.83 -12.92
C THR A 69 -2.20 -9.44 -13.91
N PHE A 70 -2.41 -10.71 -14.28
CA PHE A 70 -1.64 -11.42 -15.30
C PHE A 70 -2.55 -12.15 -16.31
N PRO A 71 -2.08 -12.43 -17.53
CA PRO A 71 -2.89 -13.09 -18.54
C PRO A 71 -3.28 -14.52 -18.14
N ALA A 72 -4.55 -14.87 -18.26
CA ALA A 72 -5.08 -16.20 -17.90
C ALA A 72 -4.39 -17.33 -18.69
N LYS A 73 -3.94 -17.04 -19.92
CA LYS A 73 -3.25 -17.99 -20.81
C LYS A 73 -1.91 -18.48 -20.25
N GLU A 74 -1.28 -17.73 -19.35
CA GLU A 74 0.02 -18.11 -18.76
C GLU A 74 -0.12 -19.11 -17.61
N GLY A 75 -1.34 -19.36 -17.14
CA GLY A 75 -1.62 -20.30 -16.06
C GLY A 75 -0.81 -20.02 -14.78
N THR A 76 -0.46 -21.07 -14.06
CA THR A 76 0.26 -20.98 -12.77
C THR A 76 1.68 -20.43 -12.90
N GLN A 77 2.33 -20.59 -14.05
CA GLN A 77 3.67 -20.03 -14.27
C GLN A 77 3.64 -18.50 -14.39
N GLY A 78 2.57 -17.95 -14.95
CA GLY A 78 2.36 -16.50 -15.06
C GLY A 78 2.26 -15.82 -13.70
N PHE A 79 1.69 -16.50 -12.71
CA PHE A 79 1.53 -15.99 -11.35
C PHE A 79 2.87 -15.64 -10.68
N LEU A 80 3.82 -16.57 -10.62
CA LEU A 80 5.12 -16.32 -9.98
C LEU A 80 5.93 -15.26 -10.72
N LYS A 81 5.89 -15.29 -12.06
CA LYS A 81 6.54 -14.27 -12.89
C LYS A 81 5.96 -12.89 -12.64
N LYS A 82 4.62 -12.80 -12.55
CA LYS A 82 3.93 -11.54 -12.29
C LYS A 82 4.26 -11.01 -10.91
N LEU A 83 4.27 -11.87 -9.87
CA LEU A 83 4.60 -11.45 -8.51
C LEU A 83 6.01 -10.83 -8.44
N ASN A 84 7.00 -11.47 -9.06
CA ASN A 84 8.36 -10.92 -9.15
C ASN A 84 8.39 -9.62 -9.95
N SER A 85 7.67 -9.55 -11.07
CA SER A 85 7.57 -8.33 -11.88
C SER A 85 6.95 -7.17 -11.10
N ILE A 86 5.94 -7.42 -10.26
CA ILE A 86 5.33 -6.40 -9.40
C ILE A 86 6.35 -5.87 -8.40
N CYS A 87 7.14 -6.74 -7.76
CA CYS A 87 8.20 -6.33 -6.84
C CYS A 87 9.28 -5.48 -7.51
N GLU A 88 9.77 -5.90 -8.67
CA GLU A 88 10.77 -5.15 -9.44
C GLU A 88 10.24 -3.79 -9.93
N GLU A 89 8.99 -3.76 -10.40
CA GLU A 89 8.33 -2.53 -10.82
C GLU A 89 8.14 -1.57 -9.65
N ALA A 90 7.71 -2.08 -8.49
CA ALA A 90 7.57 -1.30 -7.27
C ALA A 90 8.91 -0.73 -6.80
N GLU A 91 10.00 -1.49 -6.86
CA GLU A 91 11.32 -1.01 -6.54
C GLU A 91 11.76 0.14 -7.47
N LYS A 92 11.56 -0.02 -8.79
CA LYS A 92 11.88 1.04 -9.77
C LYS A 92 11.01 2.27 -9.54
N ALA A 93 9.71 2.08 -9.34
CA ALA A 93 8.75 3.15 -9.09
C ALA A 93 9.09 3.91 -7.80
N SER A 94 9.59 3.22 -6.76
CA SER A 94 9.93 3.83 -5.47
C SER A 94 11.09 4.84 -5.52
N LYS A 95 11.88 4.84 -6.59
CA LYS A 95 13.00 5.77 -6.77
C LYS A 95 12.54 7.13 -7.27
N THR A 96 11.38 7.21 -7.93
CA THR A 96 10.88 8.45 -8.55
C THR A 96 9.54 8.89 -7.99
N ASN A 97 8.70 7.96 -7.52
CA ASN A 97 7.36 8.21 -7.03
C ASN A 97 7.28 8.04 -5.52
N GLN A 98 6.42 8.83 -4.88
CA GLN A 98 6.22 8.82 -3.42
C GLN A 98 4.99 8.00 -3.02
N ILE A 99 4.13 7.66 -4.00
CA ILE A 99 2.97 6.81 -3.82
C ILE A 99 3.04 5.69 -4.86
N VAL A 100 2.92 4.45 -4.41
CA VAL A 100 2.77 3.28 -5.26
C VAL A 100 1.41 2.66 -4.97
N ILE A 101 0.61 2.49 -6.01
CA ILE A 101 -0.74 1.98 -5.93
C ILE A 101 -0.77 0.60 -6.57
N LEU A 102 -1.04 -0.45 -5.80
CA LEU A 102 -1.27 -1.80 -6.31
C LEU A 102 -2.74 -1.92 -6.68
N SER A 103 -3.04 -2.22 -7.95
CA SER A 103 -4.41 -2.22 -8.46
C SER A 103 -4.77 -3.51 -9.20
N ASP A 104 -5.85 -4.15 -8.75
CA ASP A 104 -6.44 -5.33 -9.41
C ASP A 104 -7.55 -4.96 -10.43
N ARG A 105 -7.72 -3.67 -10.72
CA ARG A 105 -8.86 -3.14 -11.50
C ARG A 105 -9.01 -3.72 -12.91
N LYS A 106 -7.94 -4.24 -13.49
CA LYS A 106 -7.97 -4.88 -14.82
C LYS A 106 -8.41 -6.34 -14.80
N ALA A 107 -8.80 -6.87 -13.64
CA ALA A 107 -9.28 -8.24 -13.52
C ALA A 107 -10.48 -8.48 -14.46
N GLY A 108 -10.47 -9.60 -15.16
CA GLY A 108 -11.49 -9.95 -16.15
C GLY A 108 -11.26 -11.35 -16.73
N VAL A 109 -12.00 -11.70 -17.79
CA VAL A 109 -11.95 -13.05 -18.38
C VAL A 109 -10.54 -13.43 -18.84
N GLU A 110 -9.80 -12.47 -19.40
CA GLU A 110 -8.45 -12.69 -19.91
C GLU A 110 -7.35 -12.41 -18.86
N HIS A 111 -7.69 -11.79 -17.74
CA HIS A 111 -6.74 -11.25 -16.76
C HIS A 111 -7.09 -11.71 -15.34
N VAL A 112 -6.24 -12.56 -14.76
CA VAL A 112 -6.41 -13.09 -13.41
C VAL A 112 -5.72 -12.16 -12.42
N PRO A 113 -6.41 -11.68 -11.37
CA PRO A 113 -5.78 -10.89 -10.31
C PRO A 113 -4.88 -11.78 -9.45
N VAL A 114 -3.71 -11.27 -9.09
CA VAL A 114 -2.93 -11.80 -7.96
C VAL A 114 -3.63 -11.37 -6.68
N SER A 115 -3.68 -12.25 -5.68
CA SER A 115 -4.26 -11.92 -4.37
C SER A 115 -3.63 -10.62 -3.83
N SER A 116 -4.49 -9.69 -3.43
CA SER A 116 -4.07 -8.34 -3.03
C SER A 116 -3.16 -8.37 -1.80
N LEU A 117 -3.43 -9.30 -0.87
CA LEU A 117 -2.57 -9.53 0.29
C LEU A 117 -1.19 -10.02 -0.12
N LEU A 118 -1.12 -10.97 -1.05
CA LEU A 118 0.16 -11.53 -1.47
C LEU A 118 0.97 -10.50 -2.26
N SER A 119 0.34 -9.75 -3.17
CA SER A 119 1.00 -8.66 -3.88
C SER A 119 1.53 -7.60 -2.91
N LEU A 120 0.72 -7.17 -1.94
CA LEU A 120 1.13 -6.18 -0.95
C LEU A 120 2.29 -6.69 -0.07
N GLY A 121 2.15 -7.88 0.51
CA GLY A 121 3.17 -8.45 1.38
C GLY A 121 4.51 -8.67 0.66
N ALA A 122 4.46 -9.20 -0.57
CA ALA A 122 5.66 -9.40 -1.38
C ALA A 122 6.36 -8.06 -1.68
N VAL A 123 5.60 -7.04 -2.12
CA VAL A 123 6.14 -5.70 -2.39
C VAL A 123 6.69 -5.05 -1.13
N HIS A 124 5.95 -5.13 -0.01
CA HIS A 124 6.35 -4.55 1.26
C HIS A 124 7.68 -5.12 1.74
N HIS A 125 7.81 -6.44 1.78
CA HIS A 125 9.04 -7.11 2.19
C HIS A 125 10.19 -6.85 1.22
N HIS A 126 9.95 -6.91 -0.10
CA HIS A 126 10.96 -6.59 -1.12
C HIS A 126 11.48 -5.15 -0.98
N LEU A 127 10.60 -4.18 -0.72
CA LEU A 127 10.99 -2.80 -0.48
C LEU A 127 11.74 -2.59 0.83
N ILE A 128 11.50 -3.42 1.86
CA ILE A 128 12.30 -3.42 3.09
C ILE A 128 13.71 -3.93 2.79
N GLU A 129 13.84 -5.07 2.12
CA GLU A 129 15.13 -5.68 1.77
C GLU A 129 15.99 -4.74 0.92
N THR A 130 15.35 -4.02 -0.01
CA THR A 130 15.99 -3.02 -0.87
C THR A 130 16.12 -1.63 -0.23
N ARG A 131 15.70 -1.45 1.02
CA ARG A 131 15.75 -0.19 1.80
C ARG A 131 15.02 0.99 1.14
N ASN A 132 13.95 0.70 0.42
CA ASN A 132 13.11 1.70 -0.25
C ASN A 132 11.73 1.88 0.41
N ARG A 133 11.33 1.01 1.35
CA ARG A 133 9.99 1.06 1.98
C ARG A 133 9.66 2.40 2.66
N SER A 134 10.65 3.04 3.30
CA SER A 134 10.45 4.34 3.97
C SER A 134 10.26 5.51 3.00
N LYS A 135 10.57 5.34 1.71
CA LYS A 135 10.49 6.41 0.70
C LYS A 135 9.12 6.51 0.03
N VAL A 136 8.25 5.52 0.24
CA VAL A 136 6.98 5.41 -0.49
C VAL A 136 5.80 5.09 0.41
N ALA A 137 4.64 5.65 0.06
CA ALA A 137 3.35 5.13 0.48
C ALA A 137 2.96 3.94 -0.39
N LEU A 138 2.47 2.87 0.23
CA LEU A 138 1.78 1.79 -0.46
C LEU A 138 0.27 1.98 -0.28
N VAL A 139 -0.47 1.89 -1.37
CA VAL A 139 -1.93 1.95 -1.38
C VAL A 139 -2.44 0.77 -2.20
N VAL A 140 -3.50 0.13 -1.74
CA VAL A 140 -4.10 -1.02 -2.43
C VAL A 140 -5.49 -0.65 -2.93
N GLU A 141 -5.69 -0.77 -4.24
CA GLU A 141 -6.98 -0.73 -4.91
C GLU A 141 -7.37 -2.19 -5.22
N SER A 142 -8.32 -2.72 -4.45
CA SER A 142 -8.71 -4.14 -4.53
C SER A 142 -10.21 -4.35 -4.54
N ALA A 143 -10.67 -5.32 -5.34
CA ALA A 143 -12.05 -5.83 -5.34
C ALA A 143 -12.26 -7.01 -4.36
N GLU A 144 -11.18 -7.57 -3.80
CA GLU A 144 -11.20 -8.69 -2.84
C GLU A 144 -11.53 -8.22 -1.42
N CYS A 145 -11.07 -7.04 -1.02
CA CYS A 145 -11.19 -6.53 0.35
C CYS A 145 -12.62 -6.06 0.66
N ARG A 146 -13.33 -6.80 1.53
CA ARG A 146 -14.74 -6.52 1.89
C ARG A 146 -15.06 -6.55 3.38
N GLU A 147 -14.18 -7.18 4.17
CA GLU A 147 -14.43 -7.41 5.59
C GLU A 147 -13.34 -6.75 6.42
N VAL A 148 -13.64 -6.47 7.69
CA VAL A 148 -12.69 -5.86 8.62
C VAL A 148 -11.40 -6.67 8.70
N HIS A 149 -11.49 -8.00 8.69
CA HIS A 149 -10.31 -8.87 8.73
C HIS A 149 -9.39 -8.64 7.52
N HIS A 150 -9.94 -8.53 6.31
CA HIS A 150 -9.15 -8.27 5.11
C HIS A 150 -8.37 -6.94 5.22
N ILE A 151 -9.00 -5.90 5.74
CA ILE A 151 -8.35 -4.59 5.95
C ILE A 151 -7.24 -4.71 7.00
N CYS A 152 -7.51 -5.37 8.12
CA CYS A 152 -6.52 -5.58 9.19
C CYS A 152 -5.30 -6.35 8.69
N VAL A 153 -5.50 -7.39 7.88
CA VAL A 153 -4.41 -8.21 7.36
C VAL A 153 -3.60 -7.42 6.31
N LEU A 154 -4.25 -6.67 5.42
CA LEU A 154 -3.55 -5.78 4.49
C LEU A 154 -2.69 -4.76 5.24
N LEU A 155 -3.25 -4.05 6.21
CA LEU A 155 -2.50 -3.07 7.01
C LEU A 155 -1.37 -3.68 7.83
N GLY A 156 -1.54 -4.91 8.31
CA GLY A 156 -0.51 -5.62 9.06
C GLY A 156 0.68 -6.07 8.19
N TYR A 157 0.44 -6.32 6.90
CA TYR A 157 1.45 -6.79 5.96
C TYR A 157 2.01 -5.72 5.03
N GLY A 158 1.51 -4.47 5.08
CA GLY A 158 2.26 -3.36 4.51
C GLY A 158 1.60 -2.01 4.36
#